data_AF-A0A024WCA7-F1
#
_entry.id   AF-A0A024WCA7-F1
#
_cell.length_a   1.000
_cell.length_b   1.000
_cell.length_c   1.000
_cell.angle_alpha   90.00
_cell.angle_beta   90.00
_cell.angle_gamma   90.00
#
_symmetry.space_group_name_H-M   'P 1'
#
loop_
_entity.id
_entity.type
_entity.pdbx_description
1 polymer ?
#
loop_
_entity_poly.entity_id
_entity_poly.type
_entity_poly.pdbx_seq_one_letter_code
_entity_poly.pdbx_strand_id
1 'polypeptide(L)'
;MHFVVELDNTGDDFNDKAISIERFRNVFEVYVEDKIDELDTKPSEILNKECRHFNYFIDDMKDEFLTSSLIRLPKKLRKQLWESEVDENLPNLMATTTHNKCLRTEHNYDKKYRDVIKILEDYCEDRATKLRDLKAIKYAEQDCINFNTW
;
A
#
# COMPACT_ATOMS: atom_id res chain seq x y z
N MET A 1 6.60 -11.59 11.10
CA MET A 1 5.96 -12.88 10.72
C MET A 1 6.98 -13.73 9.97
N HIS A 2 7.15 -15.03 10.24
CA HIS A 2 8.14 -15.84 9.51
C HIS A 2 7.50 -16.62 8.38
N PHE A 3 7.75 -16.15 7.17
CA PHE A 3 7.30 -16.70 5.91
C PHE A 3 8.24 -17.82 5.47
N VAL A 4 7.81 -19.09 5.55
CA VAL A 4 8.64 -20.27 5.25
C VAL A 4 8.21 -20.84 3.92
N VAL A 5 9.04 -20.65 2.89
CA VAL A 5 8.87 -21.36 1.62
C VAL A 5 10.20 -21.97 1.21
N GLU A 6 10.22 -23.30 1.14
CA GLU A 6 11.31 -24.05 0.53
C GLU A 6 11.22 -23.91 -0.99
N LEU A 7 12.26 -23.31 -1.59
CA LEU A 7 12.37 -23.18 -3.04
C LEU A 7 13.47 -24.12 -3.53
N ASP A 8 13.08 -25.07 -4.39
CA ASP A 8 13.99 -25.98 -5.06
C ASP A 8 14.89 -25.22 -6.04
N ASN A 9 16.19 -25.18 -5.72
CA ASN A 9 17.25 -24.63 -6.58
C ASN A 9 17.57 -25.62 -7.71
N THR A 10 16.77 -25.64 -8.76
CA THR A 10 17.15 -26.32 -10.02
C THR A 10 16.98 -25.36 -11.19
N GLY A 11 18.09 -24.80 -11.69
CA GLY A 11 18.08 -23.91 -12.85
C GLY A 11 19.34 -23.06 -12.96
N ASP A 12 20.39 -23.69 -13.46
CA ASP A 12 21.68 -23.11 -13.83
C ASP A 12 21.52 -22.21 -15.08
N ASP A 13 21.41 -20.89 -14.91
CA ASP A 13 21.80 -19.88 -15.93
C ASP A 13 21.97 -18.48 -15.29
N PHE A 14 23.16 -17.93 -15.39
CA PHE A 14 23.63 -16.76 -14.64
C PHE A 14 23.21 -15.44 -15.31
N ASN A 15 22.17 -14.79 -14.76
CA ASN A 15 21.85 -13.39 -15.09
C ASN A 15 21.92 -12.51 -13.83
N ASP A 16 23.07 -11.87 -13.63
CA ASP A 16 23.56 -11.19 -12.40
C ASP A 16 22.71 -9.98 -11.92
N LYS A 17 21.57 -9.70 -12.57
CA LYS A 17 20.69 -8.55 -12.29
C LYS A 17 19.36 -8.90 -11.63
N ALA A 18 19.08 -10.16 -11.37
CA ALA A 18 17.82 -10.58 -10.77
C ALA A 18 17.84 -10.44 -9.24
N ILE A 19 16.74 -9.96 -8.66
CA ILE A 19 16.58 -9.85 -7.21
C ILE A 19 16.21 -11.24 -6.67
N SER A 20 16.94 -11.73 -5.65
CA SER A 20 16.56 -12.98 -4.98
C SER A 20 15.25 -12.78 -4.22
N ILE A 21 14.44 -13.84 -4.13
CA ILE A 21 13.16 -13.79 -3.42
C ILE A 21 13.38 -13.44 -1.95
N GLU A 22 14.41 -14.01 -1.33
CA GLU A 22 14.78 -13.70 0.04
C GLU A 22 15.11 -12.21 0.25
N ARG A 23 15.76 -11.56 -0.73
CA ARG A 23 16.04 -10.13 -0.65
C ARG A 23 14.78 -9.29 -0.85
N PHE A 24 13.93 -9.63 -1.82
CA PHE A 24 12.64 -8.96 -2.00
C PHE A 24 11.81 -9.07 -0.72
N ARG A 25 11.75 -10.28 -0.18
CA ARG A 25 11.05 -10.65 1.04
C ARG A 25 11.52 -9.82 2.23
N ASN A 26 12.82 -9.86 2.55
CA ASN A 26 13.35 -9.15 3.71
C ASN A 26 13.13 -7.62 3.62
N VAL A 27 13.27 -7.04 2.42
CA VAL A 27 13.05 -5.59 2.25
C VAL A 27 11.57 -5.24 2.33
N PHE A 28 10.71 -6.03 1.68
CA PHE A 28 9.26 -5.81 1.65
C PHE A 28 8.64 -6.02 3.03
N GLU A 29 8.97 -7.10 3.72
CA GLU A 29 8.48 -7.42 5.06
C GLU A 29 8.85 -6.34 6.07
N VAL A 30 10.12 -5.95 6.13
CA VAL A 30 10.58 -4.89 7.04
C VAL A 30 9.84 -3.59 6.75
N TYR A 31 9.70 -3.21 5.48
CA TYR A 31 8.95 -2.02 5.10
C TYR A 31 7.47 -2.09 5.52
N VAL A 32 6.82 -3.24 5.31
CA VAL A 32 5.41 -3.46 5.64
C VAL A 32 5.21 -3.41 7.15
N GLU A 33 6.03 -4.12 7.92
CA GLU A 33 5.97 -4.12 9.39
C GLU A 33 6.21 -2.70 9.94
N ASP A 34 7.27 -2.02 9.50
CA ASP A 34 7.56 -0.63 9.90
C ASP A 34 6.41 0.31 9.56
N LYS A 35 5.78 0.16 8.39
CA LYS A 35 4.65 1.00 8.00
C LYS A 35 3.38 0.74 8.80
N ILE A 36 3.11 -0.50 9.17
CA ILE A 36 1.96 -0.81 10.03
C ILE A 36 2.19 -0.24 11.44
N ASP A 37 3.41 -0.32 11.97
CA ASP A 37 3.77 0.30 13.25
C ASP A 37 3.64 1.83 13.19
N GLU A 38 4.12 2.47 12.11
CA GLU A 38 3.91 3.89 11.89
C GLU A 38 2.42 4.26 11.88
N LEU A 39 1.58 3.47 11.21
CA LEU A 39 0.13 3.71 11.12
C LEU A 39 -0.54 3.68 12.49
N ASP A 40 -0.14 2.81 13.41
CA ASP A 40 -0.75 2.76 14.75
C ASP A 40 -0.55 4.06 15.54
N THR A 41 0.57 4.74 15.30
CA THR A 41 0.93 6.01 15.95
C THR A 41 0.28 7.25 15.33
N LYS A 42 -0.35 7.13 14.15
CA LYS A 42 -0.91 8.30 13.45
C LYS A 42 -2.17 8.82 14.15
N PRO A 43 -2.33 10.16 14.21
CA PRO A 43 -3.57 10.76 14.69
C PRO A 43 -4.71 10.46 13.71
N SER A 44 -5.94 10.39 14.24
CA SER A 44 -7.12 9.95 13.48
C SER A 44 -7.42 10.82 12.26
N GLU A 45 -7.02 12.10 12.30
CA GLU A 45 -7.21 13.05 11.21
C GLU A 45 -6.47 12.68 9.92
N ILE A 46 -5.32 12.01 10.03
CA ILE A 46 -4.51 11.61 8.87
C ILE A 46 -4.48 10.09 8.67
N LEU A 47 -4.84 9.33 9.70
CA LEU A 47 -4.81 7.87 9.68
C LEU A 47 -5.60 7.26 8.51
N ASN A 48 -6.79 7.80 8.22
CA ASN A 48 -7.62 7.28 7.12
C ASN A 48 -6.92 7.40 5.76
N LYS A 49 -6.29 8.56 5.49
CA LYS A 49 -5.53 8.81 4.26
C LYS A 49 -4.32 7.90 4.16
N GLU A 50 -3.51 7.85 5.22
CA GLU A 50 -2.30 7.03 5.28
C GLU A 50 -2.61 5.53 5.13
N CYS A 51 -3.64 5.05 5.83
CA CYS A 51 -4.11 3.66 5.72
C CYS A 51 -4.58 3.32 4.29
N ARG A 52 -5.34 4.22 3.67
CA ARG A 52 -5.79 4.07 2.28
C ARG A 52 -4.61 4.03 1.32
N HIS A 53 -3.64 4.93 1.49
CA HIS A 53 -2.43 4.98 0.66
C HIS A 53 -1.59 3.71 0.80
N PHE A 54 -1.46 3.20 2.02
CA PHE A 54 -0.77 1.95 2.27
C PHE A 54 -1.46 0.76 1.59
N ASN A 55 -2.80 0.70 1.62
CA ASN A 55 -3.54 -0.32 0.89
C ASN A 55 -3.29 -0.28 -0.63
N TYR A 56 -3.31 0.91 -1.24
CA TYR A 56 -2.94 1.07 -2.65
C TYR A 56 -1.49 0.63 -2.93
N PHE A 57 -0.56 0.95 -2.04
CA PHE A 57 0.82 0.52 -2.17
C PHE A 57 0.95 -1.01 -2.18
N ILE A 58 0.23 -1.72 -1.31
CA ILE A 58 0.24 -3.18 -1.28
C ILE A 58 -0.30 -3.76 -2.59
N ASP A 59 -1.39 -3.19 -3.12
CA ASP A 59 -1.98 -3.63 -4.40
C ASP A 59 -1.02 -3.39 -5.58
N ASP A 60 -0.30 -2.26 -5.58
CA ASP A 60 0.73 -1.96 -6.58
C ASP A 60 1.92 -2.92 -6.46
N MET A 61 2.36 -3.23 -5.24
CA MET A 61 3.45 -4.18 -5.01
C MET A 61 3.07 -5.61 -5.43
N LYS A 62 1.80 -5.99 -5.27
CA LYS A 62 1.26 -7.25 -5.79
C LYS A 62 1.44 -7.31 -7.30
N ASP A 63 1.01 -6.28 -8.02
CA ASP A 63 1.13 -6.21 -9.47
C ASP A 63 2.59 -6.26 -9.94
N GLU A 64 3.47 -5.48 -9.30
CA GLU A 64 4.91 -5.48 -9.61
C GLU A 64 5.53 -6.86 -9.34
N PHE A 65 5.20 -7.51 -8.23
CA PHE A 65 5.72 -8.84 -7.91
C PHE A 65 5.28 -9.89 -8.95
N LEU A 66 4.01 -9.87 -9.34
CA LEU A 66 3.43 -10.82 -10.28
C LEU A 66 3.85 -10.61 -11.73
N THR A 67 4.23 -9.39 -12.11
CA THR A 67 4.51 -9.04 -13.52
C THR A 67 5.98 -8.74 -13.81
N SER A 68 6.79 -8.39 -12.80
CA SER A 68 8.18 -8.01 -12.99
C SER A 68 9.01 -9.11 -13.65
N SER A 69 9.79 -8.75 -14.66
CA SER A 69 10.77 -9.64 -15.29
C SER A 69 12.03 -9.82 -14.44
N LEU A 70 12.20 -9.05 -13.37
CA LEU A 70 13.37 -9.11 -12.47
C LEU A 70 13.28 -10.25 -11.45
N ILE A 71 12.07 -10.79 -11.23
CA ILE A 71 11.83 -11.91 -10.33
C ILE A 71 11.87 -13.21 -11.14
N ARG A 72 12.82 -14.08 -10.81
CA ARG A 72 13.08 -15.31 -11.58
C ARG A 72 11.98 -16.37 -11.49
N LEU A 73 11.11 -16.29 -10.49
CA LEU A 73 10.08 -17.30 -10.30
C LEU A 73 9.05 -17.31 -11.45
N PRO A 74 8.52 -18.48 -11.83
CA PRO A 74 7.33 -18.58 -12.66
C PRO A 74 6.17 -17.79 -12.06
N LYS A 75 5.37 -17.14 -12.91
CA LYS A 75 4.19 -16.35 -12.49
C LYS A 75 3.23 -17.13 -11.57
N LYS A 76 3.05 -18.43 -11.84
CA LYS A 76 2.20 -19.30 -11.01
C LYS A 76 2.73 -19.44 -9.58
N LEU A 77 4.04 -19.66 -9.42
CA LEU A 77 4.66 -19.77 -8.09
C LEU A 77 4.65 -18.42 -7.36
N ARG A 78 4.90 -17.32 -8.07
CA ARG A 78 4.76 -15.97 -7.49
C ARG A 78 3.35 -15.72 -6.95
N LYS A 79 2.34 -16.10 -7.72
CA LYS A 79 0.95 -15.96 -7.28
C LYS A 79 0.69 -16.74 -6.00
N GLN A 80 1.10 -18.01 -5.96
CA GLN A 80 0.95 -18.85 -4.76
C GLN A 80 1.68 -18.27 -3.54
N LEU A 81 2.91 -17.79 -3.73
CA LEU A 81 3.67 -17.12 -2.68
C LEU A 81 2.99 -15.86 -2.15
N TRP A 82 2.50 -15.01 -3.04
CA TRP A 82 1.82 -13.78 -2.61
C TRP A 82 0.55 -14.11 -1.84
N GLU A 83 -0.22 -15.10 -2.30
CA GLU A 83 -1.44 -15.54 -1.63
C GLU A 83 -1.14 -16.10 -0.24
N SER A 84 -0.18 -17.03 -0.11
CA SER A 84 0.15 -17.69 1.17
C SER A 84 0.87 -16.78 2.16
N GLU A 85 1.77 -15.92 1.66
CA GLU A 85 2.60 -15.09 2.54
C GLU A 85 1.95 -13.73 2.79
N VAL A 86 1.36 -13.06 1.79
CA VAL A 86 0.86 -11.69 1.98
C VAL A 86 -0.65 -11.66 2.21
N ASP A 87 -1.44 -12.21 1.28
CA ASP A 87 -2.89 -12.05 1.31
C ASP A 87 -3.55 -12.77 2.51
N GLU A 88 -3.07 -13.95 2.89
CA GLU A 88 -3.58 -14.69 4.07
C GLU A 88 -3.28 -14.00 5.41
N ASN A 89 -2.20 -13.23 5.47
CA ASN A 89 -1.53 -12.87 6.72
C ASN A 89 -1.60 -11.37 7.05
N LEU A 90 -1.44 -10.53 6.03
CA LEU A 90 -1.46 -9.08 6.16
C LEU A 90 -2.76 -8.53 6.77
N PRO A 91 -3.97 -9.04 6.45
CA PRO A 91 -5.19 -8.54 7.09
C PRO A 91 -5.18 -8.65 8.61
N ASN A 92 -4.73 -9.79 9.14
CA ASN A 92 -4.65 -10.00 10.57
C ASN A 92 -3.56 -9.11 11.19
N LEU A 93 -2.38 -9.04 10.58
CA LEU A 93 -1.29 -8.18 11.05
C LEU A 93 -1.72 -6.71 11.16
N MET A 94 -2.33 -6.16 10.10
CA MET A 94 -2.84 -4.79 10.10
C MET A 94 -3.89 -4.57 11.19
N ALA A 95 -4.85 -5.50 11.32
CA ALA A 95 -5.91 -5.40 12.32
C ALA A 95 -5.36 -5.45 13.75
N THR A 96 -4.43 -6.36 14.05
CA THR A 96 -3.88 -6.52 15.40
C THR A 96 -2.98 -5.36 15.79
N THR A 97 -2.05 -4.97 14.92
CA THR A 97 -1.04 -3.96 15.23
C THR A 97 -1.64 -2.56 15.31
N THR A 98 -2.61 -2.25 14.44
CA THR A 98 -3.26 -0.93 14.45
C THR A 98 -4.50 -0.87 15.36
N HIS A 99 -4.76 -1.90 16.16
CA HIS A 99 -5.95 -2.01 17.01
C HIS A 99 -7.27 -1.79 16.24
N ASN A 100 -7.37 -2.39 15.05
CA ASN A 100 -8.47 -2.26 14.09
C ASN A 100 -8.70 -0.85 13.54
N LYS A 101 -7.77 0.10 13.72
CA LYS A 101 -7.91 1.45 13.16
C LYS A 101 -7.61 1.48 11.66
N CYS A 102 -6.73 0.60 11.16
CA CYS A 102 -6.42 0.45 9.75
C CYS A 102 -6.58 -1.01 9.32
N LEU A 103 -7.43 -1.26 8.34
CA LEU A 103 -7.74 -2.60 7.85
C LEU A 103 -7.27 -2.77 6.40
N ARG A 104 -6.89 -4.01 6.07
CA ARG A 104 -6.58 -4.40 4.70
C ARG A 104 -7.83 -4.32 3.84
N THR A 105 -7.76 -3.53 2.76
CA THR A 105 -8.81 -3.36 1.74
C THR A 105 -8.16 -3.47 0.36
N GLU A 106 -8.45 -4.55 -0.36
CA GLU A 106 -7.90 -4.80 -1.69
C GLU A 106 -8.69 -4.05 -2.78
N HIS A 107 -7.97 -3.39 -3.70
CA HIS A 107 -8.55 -2.72 -4.86
C HIS A 107 -8.31 -3.56 -6.12
N ASN A 108 -9.25 -4.44 -6.46
CA ASN A 108 -9.13 -5.40 -7.56
C ASN A 108 -9.31 -4.81 -8.99
N TYR A 109 -8.94 -3.55 -9.19
CA TYR A 109 -8.96 -2.86 -10.48
C TYR A 109 -7.55 -2.74 -11.06
N ASP A 110 -7.42 -2.59 -12.39
CA ASP A 110 -6.12 -2.27 -13.00
C ASP A 110 -5.51 -1.02 -12.35
N LYS A 111 -4.17 -0.98 -12.23
CA LYS A 111 -3.42 0.13 -11.64
C LYS A 111 -3.86 1.52 -12.13
N LYS A 112 -4.07 1.68 -13.44
CA LYS A 112 -4.53 2.95 -14.03
C LYS A 112 -5.84 3.47 -13.43
N TYR A 113 -6.75 2.58 -13.03
CA TYR A 113 -8.00 2.97 -12.38
C TYR A 113 -7.78 3.24 -10.90
N ARG A 114 -6.96 2.43 -10.21
CA ARG A 114 -6.57 2.66 -8.82
C ARG A 114 -5.91 4.02 -8.64
N ASP A 115 -4.99 4.41 -9.54
CA ASP A 115 -4.32 5.71 -9.52
C ASP A 115 -5.34 6.86 -9.60
N VAL A 116 -6.31 6.76 -10.52
CA VAL A 116 -7.36 7.77 -10.67
C VAL A 116 -8.26 7.81 -9.44
N ILE A 117 -8.69 6.65 -8.91
CA ILE A 117 -9.55 6.58 -7.73
C ILE A 117 -8.81 7.17 -6.52
N LYS A 118 -7.54 6.83 -6.30
CA LYS A 118 -6.71 7.38 -5.23
C LYS A 118 -6.64 8.91 -5.29
N ILE A 119 -6.41 9.47 -6.48
CA ILE A 119 -6.39 10.94 -6.68
C ILE A 119 -7.75 11.56 -6.32
N LEU A 120 -8.85 10.92 -6.73
CA LEU A 120 -10.20 11.42 -6.44
C LEU A 120 -10.52 11.35 -4.95
N GLU A 121 -10.14 10.27 -4.27
CA GLU A 121 -10.32 10.10 -2.82
C GLU A 121 -9.51 11.15 -2.04
N ASP A 122 -8.26 11.37 -2.42
CA ASP A 122 -7.41 12.42 -1.84
C ASP A 122 -8.00 13.81 -2.06
N TYR A 123 -8.47 14.09 -3.29
CA TYR A 123 -9.14 15.35 -3.60
C TYR A 123 -10.39 15.54 -2.74
N CYS A 124 -11.22 14.51 -2.58
CA CYS A 124 -12.45 14.60 -1.79
C CYS A 124 -12.15 14.90 -0.32
N GLU A 125 -11.16 14.22 0.25
CA GLU A 125 -10.74 14.41 1.64
C GLU A 125 -10.12 15.80 1.86
N ASP A 126 -9.21 16.22 0.98
CA ASP A 126 -8.56 17.52 1.05
C ASP A 126 -9.58 18.65 0.85
N ARG A 127 -10.54 18.48 -0.07
CA ARG A 127 -11.64 19.42 -0.30
C ARG A 127 -12.51 19.56 0.95
N ALA A 128 -12.87 18.45 1.58
CA ALA A 128 -13.69 18.45 2.78
C ALA A 128 -12.98 19.16 3.94
N THR A 129 -11.67 18.96 4.10
CA THR A 129 -10.85 19.64 5.11
C THR A 129 -10.76 21.13 4.83
N LYS A 130 -10.38 21.52 3.61
CA LYS A 130 -10.31 22.94 3.22
C LYS A 130 -11.64 23.67 3.39
N LEU A 131 -12.76 23.03 3.04
CA LEU A 131 -14.08 23.62 3.22
C LEU A 131 -14.44 23.80 4.71
N ARG A 132 -14.05 22.85 5.57
CA ARG A 132 -14.21 22.95 7.03
C ARG A 132 -13.42 24.12 7.59
N ASP A 133 -12.17 24.28 7.14
CA ASP A 133 -11.29 25.36 7.58
C ASP A 133 -11.81 26.73 7.13
N LEU A 134 -12.27 26.84 5.88
CA LEU A 134 -12.96 28.04 5.38
C LEU A 134 -14.16 28.44 6.23
N LYS A 135 -14.98 27.45 6.61
CA LYS A 135 -16.14 27.68 7.47
C LYS A 135 -15.71 28.19 8.85
N ALA A 136 -14.62 27.66 9.42
CA ALA A 136 -14.09 28.07 10.72
C ALA A 136 -13.62 29.53 10.73
N ILE A 137 -13.02 30.00 9.63
CA ILE A 137 -12.60 31.40 9.45
C ILE A 137 -13.69 32.32 8.92
N LYS A 138 -14.95 31.85 8.87
CA LYS A 138 -16.12 32.59 8.39
C LYS A 138 -15.99 33.10 6.96
N TYR A 139 -15.40 32.29 6.07
CA TYR A 139 -15.31 32.56 4.64
C TYR A 139 -14.62 33.89 4.30
N ALA A 140 -13.46 34.15 4.91
CA ALA A 140 -12.63 35.28 4.54
C ALA A 140 -12.36 35.28 3.02
N GLU A 141 -12.48 36.45 2.38
CA GLU A 141 -12.51 36.59 0.92
C GLU A 141 -11.26 35.98 0.25
N GLN A 142 -10.07 36.30 0.80
CA GLN A 142 -8.82 35.81 0.24
C GLN A 142 -8.72 34.28 0.28
N ASP A 143 -9.17 33.66 1.36
CA ASP A 143 -9.17 32.21 1.50
C ASP A 143 -10.20 31.54 0.58
N CYS A 144 -11.35 32.18 0.35
CA CYS A 144 -12.32 31.73 -0.65
C CYS A 144 -11.71 31.75 -2.07
N ILE A 145 -10.95 32.79 -2.42
CA ILE A 145 -10.23 32.85 -3.71
C ILE A 145 -9.20 31.72 -3.81
N ASN A 146 -8.44 31.49 -2.74
CA ASN A 146 -7.46 30.41 -2.69
C ASN A 146 -8.11 29.02 -2.85
N PHE A 147 -9.26 28.80 -2.21
CA PHE A 147 -10.02 27.56 -2.33
C PHE A 147 -10.59 27.34 -3.74
N ASN A 148 -11.09 28.38 -4.40
CA ASN A 148 -11.63 28.25 -5.76
C ASN A 148 -10.54 28.04 -6.81
N THR A 149 -9.31 28.49 -6.53
CA THR A 149 -8.15 28.32 -7.41
C THR A 149 -7.57 26.90 -7.31
N TRP A 150 -7.60 26.35 -6.10
CA TRP A 150 -7.23 24.96 -5.82
C TRP A 150 -8.25 23.97 -6.39
#